data_AF-A0AAD7FS45-F1
#
_entry.id   AF-A0AAD7FS45-F1
#
_cell.length_a   1.000
_cell.length_b   1.000
_cell.length_c   1.000
_cell.angle_alpha   90.00
_cell.angle_beta   90.00
_cell.angle_gamma   90.00
#
_symmetry.space_group_name_H-M   'P 1'
#
loop_
_entity.id
_entity.type
_entity.pdbx_description
1 polymer ?
#
loop_
_entity_poly.entity_id
_entity_poly.type
_entity_poly.pdbx_seq_one_letter_code
_entity_poly.pdbx_strand_id
1 'polypeptide(L)'
;MKAFRRTCEAIHSACVGHSLYVYTISNFGNAERLIEALPFTFDTAVLFASPITTSVQGFLTYRIYIVGGNRLILPGIFWGIATIRLIGCLAIFGTGVQMRSLLVFEGQTGWLMTSLWAVASANDIAITISLVYLLFRQRSEIQQRTVPLVDKLIMWTLGMCSARYWPSLLINPRNGNDDQVTYPISFFPVSSSLTI
;
A
#
# COMPACT_ATOMS: atom_id res chain seq x y z
N MET A 1 11.87 5.94 13.23
CA MET A 1 11.74 5.42 11.84
C MET A 1 11.27 6.46 10.82
N LYS A 2 10.20 7.23 11.07
CA LYS A 2 9.69 8.24 10.11
C LYS A 2 10.70 9.35 9.75
N ALA A 3 11.49 9.83 10.72
CA ALA A 3 12.50 10.87 10.51
C ALA A 3 13.65 10.37 9.60
N PHE A 4 14.18 9.18 9.87
CA PHE A 4 15.24 8.55 9.09
C PHE A 4 14.89 8.39 7.60
N ARG A 5 13.66 7.93 7.31
CA ARG A 5 13.21 7.78 5.92
C ARG A 5 13.21 9.13 5.18
N ARG A 6 12.68 10.17 5.84
CA ARG A 6 12.61 11.53 5.27
C ARG A 6 13.99 12.13 5.01
N THR A 7 14.95 11.90 5.90
CA THR A 7 16.32 12.40 5.71
C THR A 7 17.00 11.70 4.53
N CYS A 8 16.83 10.38 4.39
CA CYS A 8 17.37 9.66 3.23
C CYS A 8 16.71 10.11 1.92
N GLU A 9 15.39 10.28 1.91
CA GLU A 9 14.65 10.80 0.74
C GLU A 9 15.15 12.21 0.36
N ALA A 10 15.33 13.11 1.33
CA ALA A 10 15.83 14.46 1.08
C ALA A 10 17.26 14.47 0.51
N ILE A 11 18.16 13.65 1.07
CA ILE A 11 19.54 13.53 0.60
C ILE A 11 19.56 12.96 -0.83
N HIS A 12 18.79 11.91 -1.09
CA HIS A 12 18.69 11.32 -2.42
C HIS A 12 18.18 12.34 -3.45
N SER A 13 17.07 13.03 -3.15
CA SER A 13 16.53 14.06 -4.04
C SER A 13 17.50 15.22 -4.27
N ALA A 14 18.29 15.63 -3.27
CA ALA A 14 19.33 16.63 -3.42
C ALA A 14 20.48 16.15 -4.33
N CYS A 15 20.95 14.90 -4.18
CA CYS A 15 21.97 14.30 -5.03
C CYS A 15 21.53 14.18 -6.50
N VAL A 16 20.28 13.77 -6.73
CA VAL A 16 19.69 13.70 -8.07
C VAL A 16 19.55 15.10 -8.67
N GLY A 17 19.06 16.07 -7.88
CA GLY A 17 18.93 17.46 -8.32
C GLY A 17 20.27 18.08 -8.70
N HIS A 18 21.32 17.84 -7.90
CA HIS A 18 22.66 18.31 -8.22
C HIS A 18 23.21 17.65 -9.49
N SER A 19 23.05 16.33 -9.64
CA SER A 19 23.45 15.62 -10.86
C SER A 19 22.75 16.19 -12.10
N LEU A 20 21.44 16.42 -12.01
CA LEU A 20 20.66 17.01 -13.10
C LEU A 20 21.12 18.43 -13.41
N TYR A 21 21.43 19.25 -12.41
CA TYR A 21 21.97 20.59 -12.58
C TYR A 21 23.30 20.58 -13.34
N VAL A 22 24.22 19.68 -12.96
CA VAL A 22 25.52 19.55 -13.63
C VAL A 22 25.36 19.12 -15.10
N TYR A 23 24.41 18.22 -15.38
CA TYR A 23 24.14 17.76 -16.75
C TYR A 23 23.43 18.80 -17.61
N THR A 24 22.42 19.48 -17.07
CA THR A 24 21.54 20.36 -17.84
C THR A 24 22.02 21.80 -17.91
N ILE A 25 22.67 22.31 -16.87
CA ILE A 25 23.08 23.72 -16.78
C ILE A 25 24.58 23.85 -16.94
N SER A 26 25.38 23.14 -16.12
CA SER A 26 26.84 23.33 -16.12
C SER A 26 27.54 22.84 -17.39
N ASN A 27 26.99 21.81 -18.05
CA ASN A 27 27.57 21.23 -19.27
C ASN A 27 26.65 21.39 -20.49
N PHE A 28 25.79 22.41 -20.49
CA PHE A 28 24.89 22.68 -21.61
C PHE A 28 25.68 22.93 -22.91
N GLY A 29 25.41 22.14 -23.95
CA GLY A 29 26.03 22.28 -25.28
C GLY A 29 27.38 21.56 -25.48
N ASN A 30 27.88 20.82 -24.49
CA ASN A 30 29.14 20.06 -24.62
C ASN A 30 28.91 18.55 -24.52
N ALA A 31 28.55 17.92 -25.65
CA ALA A 31 28.15 16.51 -25.72
C ALA A 31 29.27 15.53 -25.35
N GLU A 32 30.54 15.85 -25.63
CA GLU A 32 31.67 14.98 -25.27
C GLU A 32 31.82 14.83 -23.76
N ARG A 33 31.70 15.93 -23.01
CA ARG A 33 31.77 15.90 -21.54
C ARG A 33 30.61 15.16 -20.88
N LEU A 34 29.46 15.12 -21.55
CA LEU A 34 28.30 14.34 -21.12
C LEU A 34 28.53 12.84 -21.26
N ILE A 35 29.35 12.39 -22.21
CA ILE A 35 29.59 10.96 -22.50
C ILE A 35 30.85 10.45 -21.78
N GLU A 36 31.83 11.32 -21.55
CA GLU A 36 33.12 10.92 -20.95
C GLU A 36 33.16 10.97 -19.42
N ALA A 37 32.28 11.75 -18.78
CA ALA A 37 32.35 11.98 -17.33
C ALA A 37 31.01 11.72 -16.65
N LEU A 38 30.82 10.52 -16.12
CA LEU A 38 29.74 10.25 -15.19
C LEU A 38 30.02 11.03 -13.87
N PRO A 39 29.13 11.94 -13.43
CA PRO A 39 29.32 12.67 -12.20
C PRO A 39 29.13 11.72 -11.02
N PHE A 40 30.05 11.77 -10.07
CA PHE A 40 30.02 11.00 -8.82
C PHE A 40 28.70 11.14 -8.03
N THR A 41 27.99 12.26 -8.23
CA THR A 41 26.68 12.49 -7.61
C THR A 41 25.58 11.57 -8.12
N PHE A 42 25.73 10.98 -9.30
CA PHE A 42 24.79 10.01 -9.86
C PHE A 42 24.90 8.65 -9.16
N ASP A 43 26.12 8.10 -9.04
CA ASP A 43 26.36 6.83 -8.36
C ASP A 43 25.96 6.89 -6.88
N THR A 44 26.28 8.00 -6.21
CA THR A 44 25.85 8.22 -4.83
C THR A 44 24.32 8.31 -4.71
N ALA A 45 23.61 8.86 -5.71
CA ALA A 45 22.15 8.84 -5.70
C ALA A 45 21.60 7.40 -5.75
N VAL A 46 22.15 6.53 -6.60
CA VAL A 46 21.75 5.11 -6.67
C VAL A 46 22.00 4.39 -5.35
N LEU A 47 23.12 4.69 -4.69
CA LEU A 47 23.46 4.15 -3.37
C LEU A 47 22.40 4.51 -2.31
N PHE A 48 21.87 5.74 -2.34
CA PHE A 48 20.80 6.16 -1.41
C PHE A 48 19.41 5.64 -1.82
N ALA A 49 19.15 5.40 -3.10
CA ALA A 49 17.86 4.88 -3.56
C ALA A 49 17.59 3.45 -3.04
N SER A 50 18.59 2.59 -3.08
CA SER A 50 18.48 1.19 -2.65
C SER A 50 17.95 1.01 -1.22
N PRO A 51 18.55 1.59 -0.16
CA PRO A 51 18.08 1.42 1.22
C PRO A 51 16.69 2.04 1.45
N ILE A 52 16.32 3.10 0.72
CA ILE A 52 14.96 3.68 0.79
C ILE A 52 13.95 2.64 0.29
N THR A 53 14.19 2.04 -0.88
CA THR A 53 13.30 1.03 -1.46
C THR A 53 13.20 -0.21 -0.56
N THR A 54 14.32 -0.73 -0.06
CA THR A 54 14.32 -1.87 0.88
C THR A 54 13.59 -1.55 2.18
N SER A 55 13.70 -0.33 2.70
CA SER A 55 12.98 0.10 3.90
C SER A 55 11.47 0.12 3.69
N VAL A 56 11.02 0.65 2.55
CA VAL A 56 9.59 0.69 2.17
C VAL A 56 9.06 -0.75 1.99
N GLN A 57 9.80 -1.57 1.26
CA GLN A 57 9.45 -2.96 1.02
C GLN A 57 9.36 -3.76 2.32
N GLY A 58 10.31 -3.56 3.24
CA GLY A 58 10.30 -4.18 4.56
C GLY A 58 9.06 -3.79 5.38
N PHE A 59 8.64 -2.53 5.33
CA PHE A 59 7.43 -2.06 6.01
C PHE A 59 6.16 -2.69 5.44
N LEU A 60 6.03 -2.78 4.11
CA LEU A 60 4.88 -3.42 3.46
C LEU A 60 4.84 -4.92 3.75
N THR A 61 6.00 -5.56 3.71
CA THR A 61 6.16 -6.99 4.04
C THR A 61 5.78 -7.29 5.49
N TYR A 62 6.18 -6.42 6.43
CA TYR A 62 5.79 -6.51 7.84
C TYR A 62 4.27 -6.39 8.03
N ARG A 63 3.60 -5.51 7.27
CA ARG A 63 2.14 -5.43 7.28
C ARG A 63 1.49 -6.72 6.79
N ILE A 64 2.01 -7.31 5.71
CA ILE A 64 1.53 -8.61 5.22
C ILE A 64 1.68 -9.69 6.29
N TYR A 65 2.79 -9.70 7.03
CA TYR A 65 3.03 -10.67 8.10
C TYR A 65 1.98 -10.59 9.23
N ILE A 66 1.69 -9.37 9.71
CA ILE A 66 0.68 -9.15 10.76
C ILE A 66 -0.72 -9.53 10.27
N VAL A 67 -1.09 -9.06 9.07
CA VAL A 67 -2.45 -9.22 8.53
C VAL A 67 -2.70 -10.67 8.06
N GLY A 68 -1.66 -11.35 7.56
CA GLY A 68 -1.72 -12.72 7.04
C GLY A 68 -1.67 -13.82 8.09
N GLY A 69 -1.72 -13.51 9.38
CA GLY A 69 -1.78 -14.50 10.45
C GLY A 69 -0.48 -15.27 10.67
N ASN A 70 0.67 -14.57 10.73
CA ASN A 70 1.99 -15.12 11.05
C ASN A 70 2.59 -16.14 10.07
N ARG A 71 2.07 -16.25 8.84
CA ARG A 71 2.69 -17.11 7.81
C ARG A 71 3.96 -16.45 7.26
N LEU A 72 5.12 -16.98 7.64
CA LEU A 72 6.45 -16.43 7.30
C LEU A 72 6.88 -16.66 5.84
N ILE A 73 6.20 -17.53 5.09
CA ILE A 73 6.63 -17.94 3.74
C ILE A 73 6.61 -16.77 2.75
N LEU A 74 5.49 -16.04 2.63
CA LEU A 74 5.37 -14.90 1.72
C LEU A 74 6.30 -13.73 2.12
N PRO A 75 6.37 -13.32 3.40
CA PRO A 75 7.31 -12.30 3.83
C PRO A 75 8.76 -12.66 3.54
N GLY A 76 9.15 -13.92 3.77
CA GLY A 76 10.51 -14.39 3.51
C GLY A 76 10.90 -14.28 2.04
N ILE A 77 10.00 -14.65 1.12
CA ILE A 77 10.24 -14.55 -0.32
C ILE A 77 10.45 -13.09 -0.74
N PHE A 78 9.56 -12.18 -0.34
CA PHE A 78 9.71 -10.76 -0.68
C PHE A 78 10.97 -10.16 -0.08
N TRP A 79 11.33 -10.55 1.14
CA TRP A 79 12.57 -10.08 1.77
C TRP A 79 13.82 -10.61 1.05
N GLY A 80 13.80 -11.86 0.59
CA GLY A 80 14.88 -12.44 -0.23
C GLY A 80 15.04 -11.74 -1.57
N ILE A 81 13.95 -11.37 -2.24
CA ILE A 81 14.03 -10.57 -3.47
C ILE A 81 14.61 -9.18 -3.18
N ALA A 82 14.25 -8.57 -2.04
CA ALA A 82 14.79 -7.28 -1.62
C ALA A 82 16.31 -7.32 -1.38
N THR A 83 16.82 -8.39 -0.76
CA THR A 83 18.26 -8.52 -0.47
C THR A 83 19.06 -8.77 -1.74
N ILE A 84 18.57 -9.63 -2.65
CA ILE A 84 19.20 -9.86 -3.95
C ILE A 84 19.29 -8.53 -4.72
N ARG A 85 18.22 -7.73 -4.70
CA ARG A 85 18.22 -6.39 -5.31
C ARG A 85 19.27 -5.47 -4.67
N LEU A 86 19.35 -5.45 -3.34
CA LEU A 86 20.31 -4.60 -2.63
C LEU A 86 21.75 -4.94 -3.04
N ILE A 87 22.07 -6.24 -3.12
CA ILE A 87 23.37 -6.73 -3.59
C ILE A 87 23.61 -6.31 -5.05
N GLY A 88 22.61 -6.47 -5.92
CA GLY A 88 22.70 -6.02 -7.32
C GLY A 88 22.94 -4.52 -7.46
N CYS A 89 22.28 -3.69 -6.66
CA CYS A 89 22.54 -2.25 -6.61
C CYS A 89 23.96 -1.92 -6.11
N LEU A 90 24.47 -2.67 -5.12
CA LEU A 90 25.86 -2.51 -4.66
C LEU A 90 26.87 -2.89 -5.75
N ALA A 91 26.60 -3.94 -6.51
CA ALA A 91 27.44 -4.36 -7.63
C ALA A 91 27.45 -3.32 -8.77
N ILE A 92 26.29 -2.74 -9.09
CA ILE A 92 26.20 -1.63 -10.07
C ILE A 92 26.98 -0.41 -9.56
N PHE A 93 26.84 -0.06 -8.28
CA PHE A 93 27.62 1.04 -7.70
C PHE A 93 29.13 0.77 -7.76
N GLY A 94 29.57 -0.44 -7.41
CA GLY A 94 30.98 -0.82 -7.45
C GLY A 94 31.59 -0.77 -8.85
N THR A 95 30.81 -1.17 -9.87
CA THR A 95 31.23 -1.08 -11.27
C THR A 95 31.17 0.36 -11.81
N GLY A 96 30.19 1.16 -11.39
CA GLY A 96 30.07 2.59 -11.74
C GLY A 96 31.25 3.42 -11.23
N VAL A 97 31.70 3.18 -10.00
CA VAL A 97 32.87 3.88 -9.44
C VAL A 97 34.17 3.55 -10.20
N GLN A 98 34.30 2.34 -10.76
CA GLN A 98 35.47 1.92 -11.53
C GLN A 98 35.45 2.42 -12.98
N MET A 99 34.26 2.55 -13.58
CA MET A 99 34.10 2.93 -14.99
C MET A 99 33.69 4.40 -15.13
N ARG A 100 34.65 5.26 -15.52
CA ARG A 100 34.38 6.70 -15.71
C ARG A 100 33.66 7.05 -17.01
N SER A 101 33.58 6.14 -17.99
CA SER A 101 32.95 6.38 -19.30
C SER A 101 31.53 5.82 -19.37
N LEU A 102 30.57 6.66 -19.77
CA LEU A 102 29.16 6.30 -19.90
C LEU A 102 28.90 5.26 -20.99
N LEU A 103 29.63 5.33 -22.11
CA LEU A 103 29.45 4.40 -23.24
C LEU A 103 29.77 2.94 -22.86
N VAL A 104 30.84 2.75 -22.08
CA VAL A 104 31.23 1.43 -21.59
C VAL A 104 30.29 0.96 -20.49
N PHE A 105 29.84 1.88 -19.63
CA PHE A 105 28.89 1.59 -18.57
C PHE A 105 27.53 1.16 -19.12
N GLU A 106 26.96 1.90 -20.08
CA GLU A 106 25.66 1.58 -20.69
C GLU A 106 25.71 0.23 -21.42
N GLY A 107 26.77 -0.02 -22.18
CA GLY A 107 26.95 -1.27 -22.93
C GLY A 107 27.03 -2.51 -22.04
N GLN A 108 27.69 -2.44 -20.88
CA GLN A 108 27.85 -3.60 -20.00
C GLN A 108 26.83 -3.69 -18.86
N THR A 109 26.31 -2.58 -18.35
CA THR A 109 25.47 -2.56 -17.14
C THR A 109 24.03 -2.13 -17.40
N GLY A 110 23.71 -1.58 -18.58
CA GLY A 110 22.35 -1.12 -18.91
C GLY A 110 21.31 -2.24 -18.83
N TRP A 111 21.64 -3.45 -19.31
CA TRP A 111 20.75 -4.62 -19.22
C TRP A 111 20.53 -5.06 -17.76
N LEU A 112 21.58 -4.99 -16.94
CA LEU A 112 21.53 -5.37 -15.51
C LEU A 112 20.68 -4.35 -14.73
N MET A 113 20.84 -3.06 -15.00
CA MET A 113 20.06 -2.00 -14.37
C MET A 113 18.57 -2.11 -14.73
N THR A 114 18.26 -2.29 -16.02
CA THR A 114 16.88 -2.41 -16.50
C THR A 114 16.19 -3.64 -15.92
N SER A 115 16.88 -4.79 -15.86
CA SER A 115 16.34 -6.01 -15.25
C SER A 115 16.13 -5.86 -13.75
N LEU A 116 17.04 -5.21 -13.02
CA LEU A 116 16.86 -4.91 -11.59
C LEU A 116 15.62 -4.05 -11.34
N TRP A 117 15.39 -3.03 -12.18
CA TRP A 117 14.24 -2.13 -12.07
C TRP A 117 12.93 -2.82 -12.46
N ALA A 118 12.97 -3.73 -13.43
CA ALA A 118 11.82 -4.55 -13.80
C ALA A 118 11.43 -5.51 -12.66
N VAL A 119 12.39 -6.23 -12.09
CA VAL A 119 12.18 -7.15 -10.95
C VAL A 119 11.67 -6.38 -9.72
N ALA A 120 12.23 -5.20 -9.46
CA ALA A 120 11.78 -4.28 -8.43
C ALA A 120 10.30 -3.92 -8.57
N SER A 121 9.91 -3.47 -9.76
CA SER A 121 8.54 -3.05 -10.04
C SER A 121 7.57 -4.24 -9.95
N ALA A 122 7.95 -5.40 -10.47
CA ALA A 122 7.16 -6.62 -10.37
C ALA A 122 6.93 -7.04 -8.91
N ASN A 123 7.97 -6.92 -8.08
CA ASN A 123 7.88 -7.22 -6.65
C ASN A 123 6.95 -6.24 -5.91
N ASP A 124 7.02 -4.94 -6.21
CA ASP A 124 6.11 -3.95 -5.61
C ASP A 124 4.64 -4.20 -5.99
N ILE A 125 4.38 -4.62 -7.23
CA ILE A 125 3.06 -5.05 -7.69
C ILE A 125 2.60 -6.29 -6.90
N ALA A 126 3.45 -7.31 -6.77
CA ALA A 126 3.12 -8.54 -6.04
C ALA A 126 2.79 -8.27 -4.56
N ILE A 127 3.56 -7.41 -3.90
CA ILE A 127 3.30 -6.97 -2.52
C ILE A 127 1.98 -6.22 -2.42
N THR A 128 1.72 -5.30 -3.36
CA THR A 128 0.49 -4.51 -3.39
C THR A 128 -0.73 -5.40 -3.58
N ILE A 129 -0.69 -6.33 -4.54
CA ILE A 129 -1.77 -7.31 -4.78
C ILE A 129 -2.00 -8.15 -3.52
N SER A 130 -0.92 -8.64 -2.88
CA SER A 130 -1.01 -9.43 -1.66
C SER A 130 -1.71 -8.65 -0.53
N LEU A 131 -1.35 -7.39 -0.34
CA LEU A 131 -1.92 -6.54 0.71
C LEU A 131 -3.39 -6.20 0.42
N VAL A 132 -3.72 -5.89 -0.83
CA VAL A 132 -5.09 -5.63 -1.28
C VAL A 132 -5.96 -6.87 -1.07
N TYR A 133 -5.48 -8.06 -1.48
CA TYR A 133 -6.19 -9.31 -1.30
C TYR A 133 -6.47 -9.62 0.19
N LEU A 134 -5.45 -9.47 1.04
CA LEU A 134 -5.60 -9.67 2.49
C LEU A 134 -6.57 -8.67 3.11
N LEU A 135 -6.54 -7.41 2.66
CA LEU A 135 -7.46 -6.37 3.14
C LEU A 135 -8.91 -6.65 2.74
N PHE A 136 -9.15 -7.07 1.48
CA PHE A 136 -10.49 -7.44 1.02
C PHE A 136 -11.05 -8.61 1.81
N ARG A 137 -10.23 -9.62 2.09
CA ARG A 137 -10.62 -10.76 2.92
C ARG A 137 -10.98 -10.33 4.33
N GLN A 138 -10.13 -9.54 5.00
CA GLN A 138 -10.40 -9.05 6.34
C GLN A 138 -11.62 -8.14 6.39
N ARG A 139 -11.83 -7.29 5.37
CA ARG A 139 -13.02 -6.44 5.30
C ARG A 139 -14.30 -7.27 5.26
N SER A 140 -14.34 -8.35 4.47
CA SER A 140 -15.49 -9.26 4.43
C SER A 140 -15.74 -9.90 5.80
N GLU A 141 -14.68 -10.38 6.47
CA GLU A 141 -14.79 -11.00 7.80
C GLU A 141 -15.21 -10.00 8.88
N ILE A 142 -14.67 -8.77 8.86
CA ILE A 142 -15.03 -7.70 9.81
C ILE A 142 -16.46 -7.24 9.56
N GLN A 143 -16.87 -7.02 8.31
CA GLN A 143 -18.22 -6.58 7.97
C GLN A 143 -19.26 -7.63 8.41
N GLN A 144 -18.99 -8.92 8.21
CA GLN A 144 -19.84 -10.00 8.73
C GLN A 144 -19.93 -10.01 10.27
N ARG A 145 -18.89 -9.55 10.98
CA ARG A 145 -18.89 -9.46 12.44
C ARG A 145 -19.51 -8.17 13.00
N THR A 146 -19.37 -7.06 12.29
CA THR A 146 -19.84 -5.74 12.76
C THR A 146 -21.30 -5.47 12.43
N VAL A 147 -21.80 -5.91 11.27
CA VAL A 147 -23.23 -5.77 10.91
C VAL A 147 -24.17 -6.30 12.01
N PRO A 148 -24.00 -7.54 12.54
CA PRO A 148 -24.89 -8.03 13.59
C PRO A 148 -24.70 -7.31 14.94
N LEU A 149 -23.51 -6.74 15.22
CA LEU A 149 -23.30 -5.93 16.43
C LEU A 149 -23.99 -4.57 16.31
N VAL A 150 -23.91 -3.93 15.15
CA VAL A 150 -24.59 -2.66 14.86
C VAL A 150 -26.10 -2.86 14.88
N ASP A 151 -26.61 -3.92 14.26
CA ASP A 151 -28.05 -4.27 14.30
C ASP A 151 -28.53 -4.49 15.74
N LYS A 152 -27.71 -5.17 16.57
CA LYS A 152 -28.01 -5.38 17.98
C LYS A 152 -28.00 -4.08 18.80
N LEU A 153 -27.07 -3.16 18.51
CA LEU A 153 -27.03 -1.84 19.14
C LEU A 153 -28.24 -0.98 18.73
N ILE A 154 -28.62 -0.99 17.45
CA ILE A 154 -29.80 -0.29 16.94
C ILE A 154 -31.07 -0.84 17.60
N MET A 155 -31.18 -2.16 17.72
CA MET A 155 -32.29 -2.81 18.43
C MET A 155 -32.38 -2.41 19.90
N TRP A 156 -31.23 -2.26 20.59
CA TRP A 156 -31.19 -1.81 21.98
C TRP A 156 -31.53 -0.33 22.14
N THR A 157 -31.09 0.52 21.21
CA THR A 157 -31.35 1.98 21.27
C THR A 157 -32.78 2.35 20.88
N LEU A 158 -33.40 1.62 19.94
CA LEU A 158 -34.79 1.85 19.56
C LEU A 158 -35.80 1.32 20.59
N GLY A 159 -35.35 0.74 21.71
CA GLY A 159 -36.26 0.24 22.75
C GLY A 159 -37.16 -0.92 22.29
N MET A 160 -36.90 -1.50 21.10
CA MET A 160 -37.59 -2.67 20.57
C MET A 160 -37.28 -3.96 21.35
N CYS A 161 -36.48 -3.84 22.42
CA CYS A 161 -36.35 -4.84 23.48
C CYS A 161 -37.58 -4.91 24.41
N SER A 162 -38.76 -4.46 23.97
CA SER A 162 -40.02 -4.96 24.51
C SER A 162 -40.33 -6.26 23.78
N ALA A 163 -40.10 -7.39 24.47
CA ALA A 163 -40.13 -8.78 24.00
C ALA A 163 -41.49 -9.28 23.44
N ARG A 164 -42.32 -8.42 22.85
CA ARG A 164 -43.72 -8.68 22.54
C ARG A 164 -44.05 -8.78 21.04
N TYR A 165 -43.14 -8.41 20.14
CA TYR A 165 -43.42 -8.42 18.68
C TYR A 165 -42.48 -9.30 17.83
N TRP A 166 -41.62 -10.10 18.46
CA TRP A 166 -40.59 -10.90 17.77
C TRP A 166 -41.10 -12.08 16.90
N PRO A 167 -42.24 -12.76 17.13
CA PRO A 167 -42.54 -13.97 16.35
C PRO A 167 -42.90 -13.73 14.88
N SER A 168 -43.39 -12.53 14.50
CA SER A 168 -43.96 -12.28 13.17
C SER A 168 -42.98 -11.69 12.16
N LEU A 169 -41.85 -11.09 12.59
CA LEU A 169 -40.87 -10.45 11.70
C LEU A 169 -39.72 -11.37 11.27
N LEU A 170 -39.59 -12.56 11.88
CA LEU A 170 -38.62 -13.57 11.47
C LEU A 170 -39.13 -14.52 10.37
N ILE A 171 -40.39 -14.39 9.94
CA ILE A 171 -40.88 -15.16 8.81
C ILE A 171 -40.51 -14.42 7.53
N ASN A 172 -39.32 -14.76 7.03
CA ASN A 172 -38.97 -14.83 5.60
C ASN A 172 -38.50 -13.55 4.89
N PRO A 173 -37.18 -13.28 4.82
CA PRO A 173 -36.61 -12.34 3.85
C PRO A 173 -36.20 -13.03 2.52
N ARG A 174 -36.78 -14.18 2.16
CA ARG A 174 -36.33 -14.96 0.99
C ARG A 174 -37.46 -15.58 0.17
N ASN A 175 -38.56 -14.87 -0.05
CA ASN A 175 -39.42 -15.17 -1.19
C ASN A 175 -39.91 -13.88 -1.84
N GLY A 176 -39.46 -13.64 -3.07
CA GLY A 176 -39.84 -12.48 -3.87
C GLY A 176 -41.21 -12.70 -4.50
N ASN A 177 -42.26 -12.49 -3.71
CA ASN A 177 -43.59 -12.21 -4.24
C ASN A 177 -44.12 -10.96 -3.54
N ASP A 178 -44.25 -9.90 -4.33
CA ASP A 178 -45.05 -8.73 -4.01
C ASP A 178 -46.47 -9.19 -3.72
N ASP A 179 -46.89 -9.21 -2.46
CA ASP A 179 -48.29 -9.11 -2.07
C ASP A 179 -48.42 -8.75 -0.58
N GLN A 180 -48.89 -7.52 -0.35
CA GLN A 180 -49.70 -7.09 0.80
C GLN A 180 -49.08 -7.22 2.21
N VAL A 181 -48.23 -6.26 2.59
CA VAL A 181 -48.00 -5.94 4.01
C VAL A 181 -48.95 -4.82 4.42
N THR A 182 -50.14 -5.19 4.87
CA THR A 182 -51.11 -4.28 5.50
C THR A 182 -50.62 -3.91 6.89
N TYR A 183 -50.21 -2.66 7.09
CA TYR A 183 -49.89 -2.13 8.42
C TYR A 183 -51.19 -1.82 9.20
N PRO A 184 -51.37 -2.31 10.43
CA PRO A 184 -52.39 -1.75 11.30
C PRO A 184 -51.87 -0.43 11.87
N ILE A 185 -52.32 0.69 11.29
CA ILE A 185 -52.23 2.00 11.95
C ILE A 185 -53.18 1.97 13.15
N SER A 186 -52.68 1.54 14.30
CA SER A 186 -53.39 1.70 15.56
C SER A 186 -53.33 3.18 15.98
N PHE A 187 -54.45 3.85 15.73
CA PHE A 187 -54.89 5.12 16.28
C PHE A 187 -54.55 5.26 17.78
N PHE A 188 -53.88 6.36 18.16
CA PHE A 188 -53.81 6.83 19.54
C PHE A 188 -55.21 7.31 19.98
N PRO A 189 -55.72 6.92 21.17
CA PRO A 189 -56.86 7.61 21.76
C PRO A 189 -56.38 8.91 22.43
N VAL A 190 -56.88 10.04 21.93
CA VAL A 190 -56.81 11.34 22.59
C VAL A 190 -57.63 11.27 23.87
N SER A 191 -56.97 11.41 25.02
CA SER A 191 -57.64 11.59 26.32
C SER A 191 -58.14 13.03 26.42
N SER A 192 -59.44 13.22 26.28
CA SER A 192 -60.14 14.45 26.65
C SER A 192 -60.92 14.20 27.94
N SER A 193 -60.37 14.65 29.07
CA SER A 193 -61.09 14.85 30.33
C SER A 193 -60.34 15.89 31.16
N LEU A 194 -60.77 17.14 31.05
CA LEU A 194 -60.41 18.21 31.97
C LEU A 194 -61.69 19.01 32.22
N THR A 195 -62.41 18.59 33.27
CA THR A 195 -63.53 19.29 33.87
C THR A 195 -63.11 19.62 35.29
N ILE A 196 -62.73 20.87 35.56
CA ILE A 196 -63.11 21.69 36.72
C ILE A 196 -63.09 23.14 36.25
#